data_AF-Q2JLE5-F1
#
_entry.id   AF-Q2JLE5-F1
#
_cell.length_a   1.000
_cell.length_b   1.000
_cell.length_c   1.000
_cell.angle_alpha   90.00
_cell.angle_beta   90.00
_cell.angle_gamma   90.00
#
_symmetry.space_group_name_H-M   'P 1'
#
loop_
_entity.id
_entity.type
_entity.pdbx_description
1 polymer ?
#
loop_
_entity_poly.entity_id
_entity_poly.type
_entity_poly.pdbx_seq_one_letter_code
_entity_poly.pdbx_strand_id
1 'polypeptide(L)' 'MTGSYAAAYLPWIFIPIVGWLLPAVGMAVLFLYIERD' A
#
# COMPACT_ATOMS: atom_id res chain seq x y z
N MET A 1 -13.12 -14.74 5.09
CA MET A 1 -13.40 -13.99 3.85
C MET A 1 -12.27 -14.25 2.86
N THR A 2 -12.31 -15.40 2.19
CA THR A 2 -11.28 -15.80 1.20
C THR A 2 -12.01 -16.30 -0.04
N GLY A 3 -11.62 -15.82 -1.22
CA GLY A 3 -12.27 -16.19 -2.49
C GLY A 3 -11.85 -17.56 -3.00
N SER A 4 -12.59 -18.10 -3.98
CA SER A 4 -12.31 -19.38 -4.65
C SER A 4 -11.46 -19.26 -5.93
N TYR A 5 -10.94 -18.06 -6.23
CA TYR A 5 -10.05 -17.82 -7.37
C TYR A 5 -8.60 -18.22 -7.07
N ALA A 6 -7.81 -18.40 -8.14
CA ALA A 6 -6.39 -18.70 -8.02
C ALA A 6 -5.66 -17.61 -7.22
N ALA A 7 -4.76 -18.03 -6.32
CA ALA A 7 -3.99 -17.14 -5.44
C ALA A 7 -4.86 -16.18 -4.60
N ALA A 8 -5.96 -16.69 -4.02
CA ALA A 8 -6.86 -15.93 -3.15
C ALA A 8 -6.23 -15.34 -1.86
N TYR A 9 -4.96 -15.63 -1.59
CA TYR A 9 -4.17 -14.99 -0.52
C TYR A 9 -3.61 -13.62 -0.92
N LEU A 10 -3.55 -13.29 -2.23
CA LEU A 10 -2.96 -12.04 -2.71
C LEU A 10 -3.67 -10.78 -2.17
N PRO A 11 -5.02 -10.71 -2.08
CA PRO A 11 -5.68 -9.54 -1.49
C PRO A 11 -5.30 -9.31 -0.02
N TRP A 12 -5.06 -10.38 0.73
CA TRP A 12 -4.61 -10.28 2.11
C TRP A 12 -3.24 -9.61 2.25
N ILE A 13 -2.40 -9.65 1.20
CA ILE A 13 -1.09 -9.02 1.16
C ILE A 13 -1.17 -7.63 0.51
N PHE A 14 -1.78 -7.55 -0.67
CA PHE A 14 -1.77 -6.32 -1.47
C PHE A 14 -2.73 -5.26 -0.96
N ILE A 15 -3.82 -5.60 -0.28
CA ILE A 15 -4.71 -4.58 0.31
C ILE A 15 -3.98 -3.80 1.42
N PRO A 16 -3.32 -4.44 2.42
CA PRO A 16 -2.49 -3.71 3.37
C PRO A 16 -1.33 -2.95 2.72
N ILE A 17 -0.65 -3.53 1.72
CA ILE A 17 0.45 -2.84 1.05
C ILE A 17 -0.04 -1.58 0.33
N VAL A 18 -1.09 -1.69 -0.49
CA VAL A 18 -1.58 -0.55 -1.30
C VAL A 18 -2.37 0.45 -0.45
N GLY A 19 -3.13 -0.03 0.53
CA GLY A 19 -4.00 0.80 1.37
C GLY A 19 -3.30 1.47 2.54
N TRP A 20 -2.21 0.89 3.06
CA TRP A 20 -1.50 1.42 4.23
C TRP A 20 -0.03 1.73 3.92
N LEU A 21 0.75 0.75 3.45
CA LEU A 21 2.19 0.93 3.27
C LEU A 21 2.52 1.95 2.17
N LEU A 22 1.90 1.81 1.01
CA LEU A 22 2.08 2.69 -0.14
C LEU A 22 1.70 4.14 0.17
N PRO A 23 0.54 4.46 0.78
CA PRO A 23 0.25 5.83 1.15
C PRO A 23 1.15 6.33 2.26
N ALA A 24 1.52 5.53 3.26
CA ALA A 24 2.44 5.97 4.31
C ALA A 24 3.81 6.35 3.73
N VAL A 25 4.42 5.48 2.92
CA VAL A 25 5.72 5.72 2.30
C VAL A 25 5.62 6.80 1.22
N GLY A 26 4.58 6.75 0.38
CA GLY A 26 4.36 7.71 -0.70
C GLY A 26 4.15 9.13 -0.17
N MET A 27 3.33 9.30 0.86
CA MET A 27 3.16 10.59 1.52
C MET A 27 4.45 11.05 2.21
N ALA A 28 5.20 10.16 2.86
CA ALA A 28 6.49 10.54 3.46
C ALA A 28 7.48 11.04 2.41
N VAL A 29 7.60 10.35 1.26
CA VAL A 29 8.45 10.77 0.14
C VAL A 29 7.98 12.10 -0.44
N LEU A 30 6.68 12.26 -0.69
CA LEU A 30 6.12 13.51 -1.21
C LEU A 30 6.30 14.67 -0.23
N PHE A 31 6.10 14.43 1.06
CA PHE A 31 6.30 15.40 2.13
C PHE A 31 7.75 15.90 2.15
N LEU A 32 8.72 14.98 2.15
CA LEU A 32 10.14 15.33 2.06
C LEU A 32 10.49 16.10 0.79
N TYR A 33 9.78 15.85 -0.31
CA TYR A 33 10.00 16.57 -1.57
C TYR A 33 9.43 18.00 -1.54
N ILE A 34 8.24 18.21 -0.96
CA ILE A 34 7.58 19.54 -0.95
C ILE A 34 8.11 20.46 0.15
N GLU A 35 8.52 19.90 1.30
CA GLU A 35 9.18 20.63 2.39
C GLU A 35 10.68 20.81 2.14
N ARG A 36 11.12 20.49 0.92
CA ARG A 36 12.50 20.68 0.52
C ARG A 36 12.75 22.16 0.23
N ASP A 37 12.98 22.91 1.28
CA ASP A 37 13.69 24.19 1.27
C ASP A 37 15.21 23.98 1.49
#